data_AF-A0AAD4S5P6-F1
#
_entry.id   AF-A0AAD4S5P6-F1
#
_cell.length_a   1.000
_cell.length_b   1.000
_cell.length_c   1.000
_cell.angle_alpha   90.00
_cell.angle_beta   90.00
_cell.angle_gamma   90.00
#
_symmetry.space_group_name_H-M   'P 1'
#
loop_
_entity.id
_entity.type
_entity.pdbx_description
1 polymer ?
#
loop_
_entity_poly.entity_id
_entity_poly.type
_entity_poly.pdbx_seq_one_letter_code
_entity_poly.pdbx_strand_id
1 'polypeptide(L)' 'MSRFINSISCLLILAILIYIILNPKELVEGRTISNVVNHAIIKTIKVDKDEIIDCYDIYKQPSLNHPSLHNHTIQV' A
#
# COMPACT_ATOMS: atom_id res chain seq x y z
N MET A 1 2.84 -7.58 46.72
CA MET A 1 2.85 -8.41 45.49
C MET A 1 2.00 -7.85 44.35
N SER A 2 0.78 -7.34 44.59
CA SER A 2 -0.11 -6.82 43.52
C SER A 2 0.50 -5.69 42.64
N ARG A 3 1.19 -4.70 43.23
CA ARG A 3 1.79 -3.58 42.45
C ARG A 3 2.89 -4.01 41.47
N PHE A 4 3.59 -5.09 41.79
CA PHE A 4 4.69 -5.63 40.96
C PHE A 4 4.13 -6.35 39.72
N ILE A 5 3.02 -7.07 39.90
CA ILE A 5 2.30 -7.76 38.82
C ILE A 5 1.68 -6.75 37.85
N ASN A 6 1.13 -5.64 38.37
CA ASN A 6 0.62 -4.54 37.54
C ASN A 6 1.71 -3.84 36.73
N SER A 7 2.91 -3.70 37.29
CA SER A 7 4.08 -3.13 36.60
C SER A 7 4.56 -4.02 35.45
N ILE A 8 4.68 -5.33 35.69
CA ILE A 8 5.05 -6.30 34.64
C ILE A 8 4.00 -6.33 33.54
N SER A 9 2.71 -6.33 33.90
CA SER A 9 1.62 -6.26 32.93
C SER A 9 1.68 -5.00 32.07
N CYS A 10 1.95 -3.84 32.69
CA CYS A 10 2.10 -2.58 31.97
C CYS A 10 3.26 -2.60 30.97
N LEU A 11 4.41 -3.16 31.36
CA LEU A 11 5.58 -3.29 30.48
C LEU A 11 5.29 -4.19 29.27
N LEU A 12 4.54 -5.28 29.47
CA LEU A 12 4.13 -6.17 28.38
C LEU A 12 3.17 -5.47 27.42
N ILE A 13 2.20 -4.71 27.94
CA ILE A 13 1.26 -3.93 27.12
C ILE A 13 2.01 -2.87 26.29
N LEU A 14 2.95 -2.15 26.92
CA LEU A 14 3.80 -1.17 26.23
C LEU A 14 4.62 -1.82 25.10
N ALA A 15 5.21 -2.99 25.35
CA ALA A 15 5.97 -3.72 24.34
C ALA A 15 5.09 -4.14 23.15
N ILE A 16 3.86 -4.60 23.38
CA ILE A 16 2.91 -4.96 22.31
C ILE A 16 2.52 -3.73 21.48
N LEU A 17 2.21 -2.61 22.13
CA LEU A 17 1.88 -1.36 21.44
C LEU A 17 3.05 -0.86 20.58
N ILE A 18 4.27 -0.89 21.12
CA ILE A 18 5.49 -0.54 20.38
C ILE A 18 5.67 -1.47 19.18
N TYR A 19 5.44 -2.78 19.34
CA TYR A 19 5.55 -3.75 18.25
C TYR A 19 4.55 -3.48 17.12
N ILE A 20 3.31 -3.09 17.45
CA ILE A 20 2.27 -2.71 16.47
C ILE A 20 2.65 -1.41 15.75
N ILE A 21 3.17 -0.40 16.47
CA ILE A 21 3.60 0.88 15.90
C ILE A 21 4.83 0.69 14.99
N LEU A 22 5.78 -0.18 15.37
CA LEU A 22 6.98 -0.48 14.59
C LEU A 22 6.71 -1.39 13.38
N ASN A 23 5.67 -2.21 13.44
CA ASN A 23 5.25 -3.08 12.33
C ASN A 23 3.84 -2.69 11.85
N PRO A 24 3.65 -1.49 11.27
CA PRO A 24 2.39 -1.16 10.65
C PRO A 24 2.17 -2.12 9.48
N LYS A 25 1.31 -3.12 9.67
CA LYS A 25 0.94 -4.10 8.64
C LYS A 25 0.37 -3.42 7.37
N GLU A 26 -0.12 -2.19 7.48
CA GLU A 26 -0.63 -1.41 6.36
C GLU A 26 0.43 -0.86 5.39
N LEU A 27 1.72 -0.86 5.75
CA LEU A 27 2.76 -0.34 4.86
C LEU A 27 3.25 -1.37 3.81
N VAL A 28 3.00 -2.66 4.03
CA VAL A 28 3.43 -3.74 3.12
C VAL A 28 2.57 -3.74 1.84
N GLU A 29 1.30 -3.39 1.95
CA GLU A 29 0.39 -3.32 0.81
C GLU A 29 0.73 -2.13 -0.11
N GLY A 30 0.99 -0.95 0.45
CA GLY A 30 1.38 0.24 -0.32
C GLY A 30 2.71 0.12 -1.07
N ARG A 31 3.76 -0.49 -0.47
CA ARG A 31 5.04 -0.69 -1.16
C ARG A 31 4.95 -1.72 -2.29
N THR A 32 4.15 -2.76 -2.11
CA THR A 32 3.92 -3.78 -3.15
C THR A 32 3.15 -3.17 -4.32
N ILE A 33 2.14 -2.35 -4.03
CA ILE A 33 1.41 -1.57 -5.05
C ILE A 33 2.37 -0.64 -5.79
N SER A 34 3.24 0.12 -5.12
CA SER A 34 4.18 1.03 -5.79
C SER A 34 5.11 0.33 -6.78
N ASN A 35 5.67 -0.83 -6.41
CA ASN A 35 6.51 -1.61 -7.32
C ASN A 35 5.74 -2.20 -8.50
N VAL A 36 4.49 -2.63 -8.30
CA VAL A 36 3.61 -3.12 -9.37
C VAL A 36 3.19 -1.99 -10.30
N VAL A 37 2.84 -0.82 -9.74
CA VAL A 37 2.43 0.38 -10.49
C VAL A 37 3.58 0.87 -11.37
N ASN A 38 4.82 0.87 -10.88
CA ASN A 38 5.98 1.26 -11.68
C ASN A 38 6.23 0.33 -12.88
N HIS A 39 5.91 -0.97 -12.77
CA HIS A 39 6.01 -1.92 -13.90
C HIS A 39 4.86 -1.78 -14.91
N ALA A 40 3.76 -1.14 -14.53
CA ALA A 40 2.60 -0.94 -15.41
C ALA A 40 2.73 0.31 -16.31
N ILE A 41 3.71 1.19 -16.05
CA ILE A 41 4.00 2.34 -16.89
C ILE A 41 4.64 1.85 -18.19
N ILE A 42 3.92 1.99 -19.30
CA ILE A 42 4.40 1.57 -20.63
C ILE A 42 5.20 2.67 -21.34
N LYS A 43 4.97 3.93 -20.95
CA LYS A 43 5.65 5.09 -21.54
C LYS A 43 5.56 6.28 -20.59
N THR A 44 6.66 7.01 -20.47
CA THR A 44 6.70 8.29 -19.78
C THR A 44 6.95 9.39 -20.82
N ILE A 45 6.12 10.42 -20.83
CA ILE A 45 6.26 11.59 -21.70
C ILE A 45 6.61 12.78 -20.82
N LYS A 46 7.70 13.48 -21.16
CA LYS A 46 8.07 14.75 -20.53
C LYS A 46 7.65 15.87 -21.48
N VAL A 47 6.72 16.71 -21.05
CA VAL A 47 6.17 17.78 -21.89
C VAL A 47 6.97 19.05 -21.68
N ASP A 48 6.97 19.58 -20.46
CA ASP A 48 7.78 20.70 -20.01
C ASP A 48 8.66 20.28 -18.80
N LYS A 49 9.47 21.21 -18.27
CA LYS A 49 10.47 20.90 -17.22
C LYS A 49 9.89 20.18 -16.00
N ASP A 50 8.62 20.43 -15.67
CA ASP A 50 7.98 19.94 -14.45
C ASP A 50 6.73 19.09 -14.72
N GLU A 51 6.42 18.75 -15.99
CA GLU A 51 5.27 17.92 -16.33
C GLU A 51 5.69 16.55 -16.89
N ILE A 52 5.29 15.51 -16.16
CA ILE A 52 5.52 14.11 -16.50
C ILE A 52 4.15 13.45 -16.68
N ILE A 53 3.93 12.87 -17.86
CA ILE A 53 2.73 12.10 -18.18
C ILE A 53 3.13 10.64 -18.32
N ASP A 54 2.69 9.81 -17.36
CA ASP A 54 2.87 8.37 -17.41
C ASP A 54 1.67 7.70 -18.09
N CYS A 55 1.95 6.96 -19.15
CA CYS A 55 1.00 6.16 -19.90
C CYS A 55 0.95 4.75 -19.33
N TYR A 56 -0.26 4.23 -19.18
CA TYR A 56 -0.53 2.87 -18.71
C TYR A 56 -1.29 2.08 -19.78
N ASP A 57 -1.08 0.76 -19.81
CA ASP A 57 -1.98 -0.14 -20.54
C ASP A 57 -3.31 -0.23 -19.78
N ILE A 58 -4.38 0.28 -20.38
CA ILE A 58 -5.70 0.38 -19.74
C ILE A 58 -6.22 -0.99 -19.27
N TYR A 59 -5.89 -2.08 -19.95
CA TYR A 59 -6.34 -3.42 -19.59
C TYR A 59 -5.53 -4.06 -18.47
N LYS A 60 -4.37 -3.48 -18.11
CA LYS A 60 -3.47 -4.01 -17.08
C LYS A 60 -3.46 -3.18 -15.80
N GLN A 61 -4.41 -2.25 -15.67
CA GLN A 61 -4.50 -1.42 -14.48
C GLN A 61 -4.88 -2.27 -13.25
N PRO A 62 -4.18 -2.13 -12.11
CA PRO A 62 -4.48 -2.90 -10.90
C PRO A 62 -5.92 -2.75 -10.40
N SER A 63 -6.56 -1.61 -10.70
CA SER A 63 -7.97 -1.34 -10.36
C SER A 63 -8.93 -2.35 -10.98
N LEU A 64 -8.61 -2.91 -12.15
CA LEU A 64 -9.45 -3.91 -12.82
C LEU A 64 -9.48 -5.27 -12.11
N ASN A 65 -8.53 -5.52 -11.20
CA ASN A 65 -8.57 -6.72 -10.34
C ASN A 65 -9.65 -6.62 -9.25
N HIS A 66 -10.34 -5.49 -9.14
CA HIS A 66 -11.43 -5.34 -8.20
C HIS A 66 -12.61 -6.25 -8.59
N PRO A 67 -13.18 -7.05 -7.66
CA PRO A 67 -14.24 -8.01 -7.98
C PRO A 67 -15.44 -7.41 -8.71
N SER A 68 -15.82 -6.17 -8.37
CA SER A 68 -16.92 -5.47 -9.05
C SER A 68 -16.65 -5.15 -10.51
N LEU A 69 -15.39 -5.16 -10.96
CA LEU A 69 -14.99 -4.83 -12.33
C LEU A 69 -14.73 -6.06 -13.21
N HIS A 70 -14.83 -7.28 -12.66
CA HIS A 70 -14.48 -8.53 -13.37
C HIS A 70 -15.22 -8.74 -14.71
N ASN A 71 -16.47 -8.26 -14.83
CA ASN A 71 -17.29 -8.41 -16.04
C ASN A 71 -17.52 -7.09 -16.78
N HIS A 72 -16.80 -6.03 -16.41
CA HIS A 72 -16.93 -4.75 -17.09
C HIS A 72 -16.15 -4.77 -18.41
N THR A 73 -16.81 -4.35 -19.49
CA THR A 73 -16.14 -4.12 -20.77
C THR A 73 -15.61 -2.70 -20.80
N ILE A 74 -14.31 -2.55 -21.10
CA ILE A 74 -13.72 -1.24 -21.34
C ILE A 74 -14.19 -0.76 -22.70
N GLN A 75 -14.84 0.40 -22.73
CA GLN A 75 -15.21 1.08 -23.98
C GLN A 75 -14.06 2.01 -24.39
N VAL A 76 -13.62 1.88 -25.64
CA VAL A 76 -12.54 2.68 -26.25
C VAL A 76 -13.07 3.54 -27.39
#